data_AF-A0A553ZWS9-F1
#
_entry.id   AF-A0A553ZWS9-F1
#
_cell.length_a   1.000
_cell.length_b   1.000
_cell.length_c   1.000
_cell.angle_alpha   90.00
_cell.angle_beta   90.00
_cell.angle_gamma   90.00
#
_symmetry.space_group_name_H-M   'P 1'
#
loop_
_entity.id
_entity.type
_entity.pdbx_description
1 polymer ?
#
loop_
_entity_poly.entity_id
_entity_poly.type
_entity_poly.pdbx_seq_one_letter_code
_entity_poly.pdbx_strand_id
1 'polypeptide(L)'
;MVFFLLFLMFAAFSSMLVFFIFAFVEDKSKRVRNFVKSGISLFTLIVISFLTVVVMIVDMSDEEAPVSQEATAKVSSEEDQETDEKEDEEKKADEQPKQEKKVNEDEEKKKQEEEVKKAEEQAKKEQEEKEAEEKKKQEEEAKKVEEQKAKAAKEEEAKKEEEEQKAKEATETSLTVSQGQAISMAEDYLNYTAFSKPGLVEQLVFEGFSQDEASFAVESVSVDWQGQADDMAQNYLDYTAFSKSGLVEQLVFEGFGQNEASSAVESVSVDWQEQAVQMAQNYLDYTSFSRQGLIDQLIFEGFSSEHAKYAADQIGL
;
A
#
# COMPACT_ATOMS: atom_id res chain seq x y z
N MET A 1 -23.43 14.94 -24.94
CA MET A 1 -22.84 14.53 -23.64
C MET A 1 -21.98 15.64 -23.02
N VAL A 2 -20.84 16.02 -23.59
CA VAL A 2 -19.89 17.00 -22.98
C VAL A 2 -20.53 18.34 -22.58
N PHE A 3 -21.30 18.99 -23.46
CA PHE A 3 -21.99 20.25 -23.14
C PHE A 3 -23.03 20.13 -22.02
N PHE A 4 -23.63 18.95 -21.83
CA PHE A 4 -24.59 18.69 -20.76
C PHE A 4 -23.87 18.53 -19.41
N LEU A 5 -22.73 17.83 -19.39
CA LEU A 5 -21.86 17.76 -18.21
C LEU A 5 -21.34 19.15 -17.81
N LEU A 6 -20.89 19.96 -18.77
CA LEU A 6 -20.46 21.34 -18.52
C LEU A 6 -21.59 22.20 -17.91
N PHE A 7 -22.83 22.06 -18.40
CA PHE A 7 -24.00 22.73 -17.83
C PHE A 7 -24.27 22.29 -16.38
N LEU A 8 -24.20 20.99 -16.08
CA LEU A 8 -24.37 20.45 -14.73
C LEU A 8 -23.29 20.96 -13.77
N MET A 9 -22.02 20.99 -14.19
CA MET A 9 -20.94 21.55 -13.36
C MET A 9 -21.12 23.05 -13.11
N PHE A 10 -21.59 23.81 -14.11
CA PHE A 10 -21.88 25.24 -13.93
C PHE A 10 -23.06 25.49 -12.99
N ALA A 11 -24.10 24.65 -13.04
CA ALA A 11 -25.24 24.70 -12.13
C ALA A 11 -24.83 24.36 -10.69
N ALA A 12 -24.00 23.33 -10.49
CA ALA A 12 -23.46 22.95 -9.19
C ALA A 12 -22.52 24.01 -8.59
N PHE A 13 -21.66 24.62 -9.42
CA PHE A 13 -20.80 25.72 -8.98
C PHE A 13 -21.61 26.96 -8.59
N SER A 14 -22.67 27.28 -9.34
CA SER A 14 -23.55 28.42 -9.07
C SER A 14 -24.35 28.22 -7.77
N SER A 15 -24.85 27.01 -7.49
CA SER A 15 -25.56 26.71 -6.24
C SER A 15 -24.62 26.72 -5.03
N MET A 16 -23.38 26.23 -5.19
CA MET A 16 -22.33 26.29 -4.16
C MET A 16 -21.97 27.75 -3.83
N LEU A 17 -21.83 28.63 -4.84
CA LEU A 17 -21.58 30.05 -4.62
C LEU A 17 -22.71 30.73 -3.80
N VAL A 18 -23.97 30.47 -4.17
CA VAL A 18 -25.14 31.01 -3.45
C VAL A 18 -25.21 30.47 -2.01
N PHE A 19 -24.87 29.19 -1.79
CA PHE A 19 -24.76 28.59 -0.46
C PHE A 19 -23.74 29.32 0.42
N PHE A 20 -22.52 29.57 -0.09
CA PHE A 20 -21.48 30.27 0.69
C PHE A 20 -21.85 31.72 0.99
N ILE A 21 -22.49 32.42 0.05
CA ILE A 21 -23.01 33.78 0.27
C ILE A 21 -24.05 33.76 1.40
N PHE A 22 -25.03 32.85 1.39
CA PHE A 22 -26.02 32.74 2.47
C PHE A 22 -25.43 32.30 3.82
N ALA A 23 -24.39 31.46 3.82
CA ALA A 23 -23.74 31.00 5.05
C ALA A 23 -22.93 32.10 5.76
N PHE A 24 -22.37 33.06 5.02
CA PHE A 24 -21.48 34.10 5.55
C PHE A 24 -22.05 35.52 5.64
N VAL A 25 -23.04 35.88 4.81
CA VAL A 25 -23.59 37.25 4.79
C VAL A 25 -24.59 37.53 5.93
N GLU A 26 -25.28 36.51 6.46
CA GLU A 26 -26.24 36.71 7.55
C GLU A 26 -25.66 36.62 8.98
N ASP A 27 -26.38 37.29 9.89
CA ASP A 27 -26.04 37.54 11.28
C ASP A 27 -25.67 36.28 12.09
N LYS A 28 -24.66 36.41 12.96
CA LYS A 28 -24.05 35.33 13.75
C LYS A 28 -25.07 34.49 14.53
N SER A 29 -26.16 35.10 14.99
CA SER A 29 -27.21 34.44 15.79
C SER A 29 -28.04 33.37 15.05
N LYS A 30 -28.00 33.33 13.71
CA LYS A 30 -28.83 32.40 12.90
C LYS A 30 -28.02 31.35 12.13
N ARG A 31 -26.69 31.48 12.10
CA ARG A 31 -25.79 30.72 11.23
C ARG A 31 -25.96 29.20 11.35
N VAL A 32 -25.94 28.64 12.56
CA VAL A 32 -26.04 27.18 12.78
C VAL A 32 -27.36 26.61 12.23
N ARG A 33 -28.49 27.25 12.54
CA ARG A 33 -29.82 26.84 12.07
C ARG A 33 -29.99 26.97 10.55
N ASN A 34 -29.33 27.94 9.92
CA ASN A 34 -29.32 28.06 8.47
C ASN A 34 -28.38 27.01 7.84
N PHE A 35 -27.24 26.71 8.46
CA PHE A 35 -26.28 25.70 8.01
C PHE A 35 -26.89 24.29 8.01
N VAL A 36 -27.61 23.90 9.07
CA VAL A 36 -28.32 22.60 9.13
C VAL A 36 -29.34 22.46 8.00
N LYS A 37 -30.18 23.48 7.77
CA LYS A 37 -31.17 23.47 6.67
C LYS A 37 -30.52 23.38 5.29
N SER A 38 -29.40 24.06 5.10
CA SER A 38 -28.68 24.08 3.82
C SER A 38 -27.93 22.77 3.58
N GLY A 39 -27.36 22.16 4.62
CA GLY A 39 -26.71 20.84 4.58
C GLY A 39 -27.69 19.71 4.25
N ILE A 40 -28.89 19.73 4.85
CA ILE A 40 -29.97 18.78 4.51
C ILE A 40 -30.35 18.89 3.03
N SER A 41 -30.50 20.11 2.51
CA SER A 41 -30.80 20.34 1.08
C SER A 41 -29.70 19.78 0.16
N LEU A 42 -28.43 20.02 0.48
CA LEU A 42 -27.29 19.49 -0.29
C LEU A 42 -27.26 17.96 -0.26
N PHE A 43 -27.47 17.35 0.91
CA PHE A 43 -27.52 15.90 1.07
C PHE A 43 -28.64 15.26 0.25
N THR A 44 -29.85 15.85 0.25
CA THR A 44 -30.97 15.33 -0.57
C THR A 44 -30.67 15.37 -2.07
N LEU A 45 -29.96 16.38 -2.57
CA LEU A 45 -29.56 16.45 -3.98
C LEU A 45 -28.49 15.41 -4.33
N ILE A 46 -27.54 15.14 -3.42
CA ILE A 46 -26.52 14.09 -3.60
C ILE A 46 -27.18 12.71 -3.64
N VAL A 47 -28.09 12.40 -2.70
CA VAL A 47 -28.81 11.13 -2.66
C VAL A 47 -29.66 10.93 -3.92
N ILE A 48 -30.40 11.94 -4.36
CA ILE A 48 -31.17 11.88 -5.62
C ILE A 48 -30.25 11.66 -6.83
N SER A 49 -29.11 12.35 -6.89
CA SER A 49 -28.12 12.16 -7.96
C SER A 49 -27.60 10.72 -8.00
N PHE A 50 -27.22 10.15 -6.85
CA PHE A 50 -26.80 8.75 -6.76
C PHE A 50 -27.90 7.79 -7.19
N LEU A 51 -29.15 8.01 -6.77
CA LEU A 51 -30.30 7.20 -7.17
C LEU A 51 -30.53 7.21 -8.69
N THR A 52 -30.38 8.37 -9.34
CA THR A 52 -30.49 8.45 -10.81
C THR A 52 -29.35 7.74 -11.55
N VAL A 53 -28.14 7.69 -10.98
CA VAL A 53 -27.01 6.93 -11.55
C VAL A 53 -27.22 5.43 -11.36
N VAL A 54 -27.70 4.99 -10.19
CA VAL A 54 -28.01 3.57 -9.92
C VAL A 54 -29.09 3.05 -10.86
N VAL A 55 -30.15 3.82 -11.12
CA VAL A 55 -31.19 3.44 -12.09
C VAL A 55 -30.63 3.29 -13.51
N MET A 56 -29.72 4.18 -13.95
CA MET A 56 -29.05 4.02 -15.26
C MET A 56 -28.14 2.79 -15.37
N ILE A 57 -27.58 2.29 -14.26
CA ILE A 57 -26.70 1.11 -14.25
C ILE A 57 -27.51 -0.19 -14.36
N VAL A 58 -28.75 -0.21 -13.82
CA VAL A 58 -29.62 -1.41 -13.83
C VAL A 58 -30.14 -1.76 -15.23
N ASP A 59 -30.35 -0.78 -16.12
CA ASP A 59 -30.79 -1.00 -17.52
C ASP A 59 -29.70 -1.61 -18.45
N MET A 60 -28.48 -1.88 -17.97
CA MET A 60 -27.34 -2.35 -18.78
C MET A 60 -26.93 -3.82 -18.56
N SER A 61 -27.74 -4.62 -17.87
CA SER A 61 -27.41 -6.02 -17.52
C SER A 61 -28.47 -7.03 -17.97
N ASP A 62 -28.63 -7.20 -19.29
CA ASP A 62 -29.41 -8.30 -19.86
C ASP A 62 -28.84 -8.71 -21.24
N GLU A 63 -27.78 -9.52 -21.27
CA GLU A 63 -27.58 -10.49 -22.35
C GLU A 63 -26.76 -11.71 -21.90
N GLU A 64 -27.39 -12.87 -22.06
CA GLU A 64 -27.03 -14.26 -21.73
C GLU A 64 -25.54 -14.66 -21.90
N ALA A 65 -25.05 -15.48 -20.95
CA ALA A 65 -23.82 -16.24 -21.09
C ALA A 65 -24.04 -17.73 -20.75
N PRO A 66 -23.55 -18.66 -21.59
CA PRO A 66 -23.40 -20.05 -21.16
C PRO A 66 -21.96 -20.58 -21.19
N VAL A 67 -21.49 -20.96 -19.99
CA VAL A 67 -20.85 -22.25 -19.65
C VAL A 67 -19.49 -22.65 -20.27
N SER A 68 -18.61 -23.03 -19.34
CA SER A 68 -17.30 -23.70 -19.46
C SER A 68 -17.16 -24.88 -20.44
N GLN A 69 -15.95 -25.09 -20.98
CA GLN A 69 -15.06 -26.21 -20.56
C GLN A 69 -13.64 -26.17 -21.19
N GLU A 70 -12.77 -27.07 -20.72
CA GLU A 70 -11.35 -27.26 -21.04
C GLU A 70 -11.00 -27.38 -22.54
N ALA A 71 -9.75 -27.05 -22.94
CA ALA A 71 -8.74 -28.06 -23.33
C ALA A 71 -7.44 -27.49 -23.96
N THR A 72 -6.32 -28.14 -23.61
CA THR A 72 -5.05 -28.38 -24.34
C THR A 72 -4.64 -27.57 -25.59
N ALA A 73 -3.36 -27.19 -25.59
CA ALA A 73 -2.57 -26.76 -26.75
C ALA A 73 -2.61 -27.69 -27.98
N LYS A 74 -2.41 -27.14 -29.19
CA LYS A 74 -1.24 -27.37 -30.11
C LYS A 74 -1.54 -26.84 -31.55
N VAL A 75 -0.48 -26.43 -32.29
CA VAL A 75 -0.44 -26.15 -33.76
C VAL A 75 -1.19 -24.86 -34.19
N SER A 76 -0.65 -23.84 -34.86
CA SER A 76 0.50 -23.61 -35.79
C SER A 76 0.22 -23.84 -37.29
N SER A 77 -0.28 -22.82 -37.97
CA SER A 77 -0.24 -22.59 -39.43
C SER A 77 -0.12 -21.08 -39.64
N GLU A 78 1.01 -20.57 -40.16
CA GLU A 78 1.25 -20.23 -41.58
C GLU A 78 0.68 -18.86 -41.97
N GLU A 79 1.57 -17.90 -42.25
CA GLU A 79 1.60 -17.19 -43.54
C GLU A 79 2.93 -16.43 -43.74
N ASP A 80 3.28 -16.31 -45.02
CA ASP A 80 4.60 -16.05 -45.61
C ASP A 80 5.15 -14.62 -45.49
N GLN A 81 6.47 -14.48 -45.68
CA GLN A 81 6.98 -13.64 -46.78
C GLN A 81 8.42 -13.98 -47.21
N GLU A 82 8.65 -13.95 -48.52
CA GLU A 82 9.95 -13.99 -49.22
C GLU A 82 10.78 -12.70 -48.91
N THR A 83 12.08 -12.55 -49.19
CA THR A 83 13.04 -13.27 -50.06
C THR A 83 14.32 -13.67 -49.25
N ASP A 84 15.53 -13.98 -49.75
CA ASP A 84 16.16 -13.92 -51.08
C ASP A 84 17.37 -14.88 -51.22
N GLU A 85 17.90 -14.99 -52.45
CA GLU A 85 19.13 -15.72 -52.83
C GLU A 85 19.84 -14.92 -53.98
N LYS A 86 21.11 -15.07 -54.40
CA LYS A 86 22.13 -16.12 -54.21
C LYS A 86 23.55 -15.58 -54.55
N GLU A 87 24.54 -16.46 -54.40
CA GLU A 87 25.99 -16.25 -54.61
C GLU A 87 26.46 -16.23 -56.09
N ASP A 88 27.72 -15.82 -56.30
CA ASP A 88 28.40 -15.71 -57.59
C ASP A 88 29.45 -16.82 -57.87
N GLU A 89 29.50 -17.20 -59.16
CA GLU A 89 30.64 -17.75 -59.93
C GLU A 89 31.23 -19.17 -59.70
N GLU A 90 31.97 -19.62 -60.72
CA GLU A 90 32.02 -21.00 -61.23
C GLU A 90 33.40 -21.34 -61.87
N LYS A 91 33.64 -22.63 -62.17
CA LYS A 91 34.65 -23.21 -63.12
C LYS A 91 36.11 -23.35 -62.60
N LYS A 92 36.94 -24.33 -62.99
CA LYS A 92 36.86 -25.71 -63.54
C LYS A 92 38.30 -26.13 -63.96
N ALA A 93 38.66 -27.42 -63.77
CA ALA A 93 39.35 -28.33 -64.74
C ALA A 93 40.75 -27.96 -65.36
N ASP A 94 41.67 -28.87 -65.75
CA ASP A 94 41.95 -30.31 -65.46
C ASP A 94 43.35 -30.69 -66.07
N GLU A 95 43.82 -31.93 -65.82
CA GLU A 95 44.81 -32.77 -66.57
C GLU A 95 46.36 -32.52 -66.58
N GLN A 96 47.07 -33.65 -66.71
CA GLN A 96 48.53 -33.93 -66.74
C GLN A 96 48.96 -34.40 -68.18
N PRO A 97 50.26 -34.49 -68.64
CA PRO A 97 51.33 -35.36 -68.06
C PRO A 97 52.85 -35.09 -68.40
N LYS A 98 53.74 -35.97 -67.89
CA LYS A 98 55.08 -36.52 -68.36
C LYS A 98 55.90 -35.76 -69.47
N GLN A 99 57.25 -35.76 -69.53
CA GLN A 99 58.30 -36.65 -68.97
C GLN A 99 59.74 -36.04 -69.07
N GLU A 100 60.63 -36.43 -68.14
CA GLU A 100 62.11 -36.64 -68.26
C GLU A 100 63.02 -35.77 -69.18
N LYS A 101 63.88 -34.93 -68.57
CA LYS A 101 65.36 -35.13 -68.53
C LYS A 101 66.12 -33.97 -67.86
N LYS A 102 66.57 -34.17 -66.61
CA LYS A 102 67.88 -33.70 -66.09
C LYS A 102 68.17 -34.27 -64.68
N VAL A 103 68.52 -35.56 -64.64
CA VAL A 103 69.00 -36.21 -63.41
C VAL A 103 70.39 -35.68 -63.06
N ASN A 104 70.43 -34.59 -62.27
CA ASN A 104 71.47 -34.26 -61.28
C ASN A 104 71.22 -32.95 -60.49
N GLU A 105 70.12 -32.22 -60.71
CA GLU A 105 69.78 -31.01 -59.91
C GLU A 105 68.61 -31.23 -58.92
N ASP A 106 67.77 -32.26 -59.12
CA ASP A 106 66.54 -32.46 -58.33
C ASP A 106 66.76 -33.00 -56.90
N GLU A 107 67.83 -33.77 -56.65
CA GLU A 107 68.05 -34.40 -55.33
C GLU A 107 68.57 -33.41 -54.28
N GLU A 108 69.31 -32.39 -54.71
CA GLU A 108 69.81 -31.30 -53.87
C GLU A 108 68.71 -30.25 -53.61
N LYS A 109 67.92 -29.91 -54.64
CA LYS A 109 66.71 -29.08 -54.50
C LYS A 109 65.70 -29.69 -53.55
N LYS A 110 65.39 -30.98 -53.68
CA LYS A 110 64.38 -31.66 -52.86
C LYS A 110 64.77 -31.72 -51.39
N LYS A 111 66.06 -31.86 -51.07
CA LYS A 111 66.56 -31.73 -49.69
C LYS A 111 66.41 -30.32 -49.15
N GLN A 112 66.79 -29.30 -49.91
CA GLN A 112 66.64 -27.91 -49.49
C GLN A 112 65.16 -27.52 -49.32
N GLU A 113 64.27 -28.00 -50.21
CA GLU A 113 62.83 -27.73 -50.12
C GLU A 113 62.17 -28.44 -48.93
N GLU A 114 62.64 -29.64 -48.56
CA GLU A 114 62.19 -30.36 -47.36
C GLU A 114 62.73 -29.72 -46.07
N GLU A 115 63.97 -29.23 -46.07
CA GLU A 115 64.56 -28.51 -44.93
C GLU A 115 63.88 -27.14 -44.72
N VAL A 116 63.60 -26.40 -45.80
CA VAL A 116 62.85 -25.13 -45.75
C VAL A 116 61.42 -25.35 -45.25
N LYS A 117 60.68 -26.34 -45.78
CA LYS A 117 59.31 -26.65 -45.28
C LYS A 117 59.31 -27.05 -43.81
N LYS A 118 60.33 -27.77 -43.34
CA LYS A 118 60.44 -28.18 -41.94
C LYS A 118 60.80 -27.01 -41.01
N ALA A 119 61.65 -26.08 -41.48
CA ALA A 119 61.94 -24.84 -40.78
C ALA A 119 60.71 -23.90 -40.74
N GLU A 120 59.94 -23.83 -41.83
CA GLU A 120 58.72 -23.02 -41.95
C GLU A 120 57.58 -23.59 -41.08
N GLU A 121 57.40 -24.92 -41.02
CA GLU A 121 56.47 -25.57 -40.10
C GLU A 121 56.86 -25.37 -38.63
N GLN A 122 58.17 -25.43 -38.31
CA GLN A 122 58.66 -25.19 -36.97
C GLN A 122 58.50 -23.72 -36.55
N ALA A 123 58.82 -22.76 -37.43
CA ALA A 123 58.60 -21.33 -37.19
C ALA A 123 57.12 -21.00 -37.01
N LYS A 124 56.23 -21.62 -37.81
CA LYS A 124 54.77 -21.46 -37.68
C LYS A 124 54.25 -22.01 -36.36
N LYS A 125 54.74 -23.16 -35.89
CA LYS A 125 54.41 -23.69 -34.56
C LYS A 125 54.90 -22.79 -33.42
N GLU A 126 56.14 -22.28 -33.49
CA GLU A 126 56.64 -21.31 -32.50
C GLU A 126 55.85 -20.01 -32.47
N GLN A 127 55.33 -19.56 -33.62
CA GLN A 127 54.47 -18.37 -33.69
C GLN A 127 53.08 -18.66 -33.12
N GLU A 128 52.44 -19.77 -33.50
CA GLU A 128 51.13 -20.18 -32.96
C GLU A 128 51.19 -20.41 -31.43
N GLU A 129 52.29 -20.95 -30.90
CA GLU A 129 52.49 -21.12 -29.45
C GLU A 129 52.66 -19.78 -28.71
N LYS A 130 53.41 -18.82 -29.30
CA LYS A 130 53.58 -17.46 -28.73
C LYS A 130 52.28 -16.66 -28.78
N GLU A 131 51.54 -16.70 -29.88
CA GLU A 131 50.23 -16.04 -29.99
C GLU A 131 49.20 -16.65 -29.02
N ALA A 132 49.26 -17.97 -28.78
CA ALA A 132 48.42 -18.63 -27.78
C ALA A 132 48.80 -18.25 -26.34
N GLU A 133 50.09 -18.16 -26.01
CA GLU A 133 50.57 -17.71 -24.70
C GLU A 133 50.18 -16.25 -24.43
N GLU A 134 50.39 -15.36 -25.41
CA GLU A 134 50.05 -13.94 -25.29
C GLU A 134 48.54 -13.74 -25.12
N LYS A 135 47.71 -14.43 -25.93
CA LYS A 135 46.25 -14.36 -25.81
C LYS A 135 45.75 -14.87 -24.46
N LYS A 136 46.34 -15.95 -23.93
CA LYS A 136 46.01 -16.49 -22.60
C LYS A 136 46.38 -15.51 -21.48
N LYS A 137 47.52 -14.81 -21.62
CA LYS A 137 47.97 -13.79 -20.68
C LYS A 137 47.06 -12.54 -20.69
N GLN A 138 46.64 -12.09 -21.87
CA GLN A 138 45.66 -11.01 -22.03
C GLN A 138 44.29 -11.37 -21.42
N GLU A 139 43.82 -12.62 -21.58
CA GLU A 139 42.56 -13.08 -20.97
C GLU A 139 42.65 -13.13 -19.43
N GLU A 140 43.78 -13.56 -18.86
CA GLU A 140 44.01 -13.57 -17.42
C GLU A 140 44.09 -12.14 -16.84
N GLU A 141 44.73 -11.22 -17.54
CA GLU A 141 44.83 -9.80 -17.15
C GLU A 141 43.46 -9.11 -17.23
N ALA A 142 42.67 -9.35 -18.28
CA ALA A 142 41.31 -8.86 -18.40
C ALA A 142 40.41 -9.32 -17.24
N LYS A 143 40.45 -10.62 -16.90
CA LYS A 143 39.69 -11.18 -15.77
C LYS A 143 40.08 -10.56 -14.43
N LYS A 144 41.37 -10.30 -14.20
CA LYS A 144 41.86 -9.62 -12.99
C LYS A 144 41.39 -8.17 -12.89
N VAL A 145 41.35 -7.45 -14.00
CA VAL A 145 40.82 -6.06 -14.04
C VAL A 145 39.31 -6.05 -13.80
N GLU A 146 38.56 -7.00 -14.37
CA GLU A 146 37.12 -7.13 -14.15
C GLU A 146 36.78 -7.48 -12.69
N GLU A 147 37.49 -8.45 -12.09
CA GLU A 147 37.33 -8.83 -10.69
C GLU A 147 37.65 -7.66 -9.73
N GLN A 148 38.73 -6.92 -9.99
CA GLN A 148 39.08 -5.73 -9.20
C GLN A 148 38.03 -4.62 -9.33
N LYS A 149 37.49 -4.39 -10.53
CA LYS A 149 36.45 -3.39 -10.77
C LYS A 149 35.13 -3.76 -10.09
N ALA A 150 34.73 -5.03 -10.15
CA ALA A 150 33.55 -5.54 -9.47
C ALA A 150 33.69 -5.45 -7.94
N LYS A 151 34.88 -5.75 -7.40
CA LYS A 151 35.17 -5.63 -5.97
C LYS A 151 35.16 -4.17 -5.50
N ALA A 152 35.77 -3.25 -6.26
CA ALA A 152 35.76 -1.82 -5.95
C ALA A 152 34.35 -1.22 -5.98
N ALA A 153 33.53 -1.57 -6.97
CA ALA A 153 32.13 -1.12 -7.04
C ALA A 153 31.32 -1.60 -5.83
N LYS A 154 31.48 -2.87 -5.44
CA LYS A 154 30.78 -3.46 -4.28
C LYS A 154 31.25 -2.88 -2.94
N GLU A 155 32.52 -2.48 -2.84
CA GLU A 155 33.08 -1.79 -1.67
C GLU A 155 32.62 -0.34 -1.58
N GLU A 156 32.43 0.36 -2.72
CA GLU A 156 31.85 1.71 -2.78
C GLU A 156 30.34 1.71 -2.45
N GLU A 157 29.59 0.74 -2.94
CA GLU A 157 28.16 0.54 -2.66
C GLU A 157 27.92 0.25 -1.17
N ALA A 158 28.67 -0.71 -0.59
CA ALA A 158 28.61 -1.01 0.84
C ALA A 158 29.01 0.19 1.72
N LYS A 159 29.96 1.03 1.27
CA LYS A 159 30.32 2.26 2.00
C LYS A 159 29.20 3.30 2.00
N LYS A 160 28.49 3.43 0.88
CA LYS A 160 27.32 4.32 0.77
C LYS A 160 26.18 3.86 1.67
N GLU A 161 25.90 2.56 1.70
CA GLU A 161 24.89 2.00 2.61
C GLU A 161 25.29 2.21 4.08
N GLU A 162 26.57 2.01 4.44
CA GLU A 162 27.05 2.28 5.81
C GLU A 162 26.99 3.78 6.18
N GLU A 163 27.34 4.69 5.26
CA GLU A 163 27.20 6.15 5.48
C GLU A 163 25.73 6.59 5.60
N GLU A 164 24.82 6.03 4.79
CA GLU A 164 23.39 6.35 4.87
C GLU A 164 22.75 5.80 6.16
N GLN A 165 23.14 4.59 6.59
CA GLN A 165 22.73 4.05 7.88
C GLN A 165 23.25 4.91 9.04
N LYS A 166 24.54 5.27 9.06
CA LYS A 166 25.10 6.18 10.08
C LYS A 166 24.44 7.55 10.08
N ALA A 167 24.07 8.08 8.92
CA ALA A 167 23.38 9.37 8.83
C ALA A 167 21.97 9.30 9.43
N LYS A 168 21.23 8.21 9.21
CA LYS A 168 19.92 7.98 9.86
C LYS A 168 20.07 7.81 11.37
N GLU A 169 20.97 6.94 11.81
CA GLU A 169 21.24 6.66 13.23
C GLU A 169 21.72 7.91 14.01
N ALA A 170 22.53 8.77 13.37
CA ALA A 170 22.96 10.06 13.91
C ALA A 170 21.86 11.14 13.91
N THR A 171 20.81 10.99 13.09
CA THR A 171 19.64 11.89 13.09
C THR A 171 18.65 11.50 14.18
N GLU A 172 18.46 10.20 14.43
CA GLU A 172 17.63 9.70 15.55
C GLU A 172 18.20 10.03 16.93
N THR A 173 19.52 10.24 17.05
CA THR A 173 20.14 10.54 18.36
C THR A 173 19.93 11.97 18.88
N SER A 174 19.32 12.86 18.11
CA SER A 174 18.84 14.16 18.61
C SER A 174 17.41 14.45 18.19
N LEU A 175 16.50 14.43 19.17
CA LEU A 175 15.12 14.90 19.03
C LEU A 175 15.07 16.25 18.28
N THR A 176 14.33 16.28 17.18
CA THR A 176 14.00 17.56 16.53
C THR A 176 13.06 18.38 17.41
N VAL A 177 13.05 19.70 17.22
CA VAL A 177 12.12 20.58 17.94
C VAL A 177 10.66 20.16 17.72
N SER A 178 10.32 19.73 16.50
CA SER A 178 8.98 19.29 16.13
C SER A 178 8.58 17.98 16.83
N GLN A 179 9.45 16.97 16.87
CA GLN A 179 9.23 15.75 17.65
C GLN A 179 9.05 16.05 19.15
N GLY A 180 9.84 16.98 19.71
CA GLY A 180 9.68 17.41 21.09
C GLY A 180 8.32 18.09 21.35
N GLN A 181 7.82 18.89 20.40
CA GLN A 181 6.49 19.49 20.47
C GLN A 181 5.37 18.45 20.35
N ALA A 182 5.53 17.45 19.47
CA ALA A 182 4.58 16.34 19.33
C ALA A 182 4.48 15.52 20.62
N ILE A 183 5.61 15.22 21.28
CA ILE A 183 5.64 14.55 22.59
C ILE A 183 4.90 15.38 23.64
N SER A 184 5.23 16.67 23.79
CA SER A 184 4.56 17.53 24.78
C SER A 184 3.05 17.62 24.54
N MET A 185 2.61 17.68 23.28
CA MET A 185 1.19 17.71 22.95
C MET A 185 0.51 16.36 23.21
N ALA A 186 1.19 15.24 22.97
CA ALA A 186 0.69 13.90 23.32
C ALA A 186 0.44 13.79 24.84
N GLU A 187 1.39 14.28 25.65
CA GLU A 187 1.24 14.35 27.11
C GLU A 187 0.08 15.27 27.53
N ASP A 188 -0.07 16.45 26.92
CA ASP A 188 -1.19 17.36 27.18
C ASP A 188 -2.56 16.73 26.87
N TYR A 189 -2.68 15.96 25.78
CA TYR A 189 -3.91 15.22 25.45
C TYR A 189 -4.22 14.11 26.45
N LEU A 190 -3.23 13.28 26.79
CA LEU A 190 -3.36 12.19 27.76
C LEU A 190 -3.69 12.70 29.18
N ASN A 191 -3.30 13.93 29.52
CA ASN A 191 -3.69 14.61 30.76
C ASN A 191 -5.14 15.17 30.72
N TYR A 192 -5.73 15.34 29.53
CA TYR A 192 -7.08 15.88 29.36
C TYR A 192 -8.16 14.80 29.22
N THR A 193 -7.87 13.73 28.48
CA THR A 193 -8.78 12.59 28.28
C THR A 193 -8.00 11.33 27.93
N ALA A 194 -8.63 10.18 28.11
CA ALA A 194 -8.09 8.91 27.66
C ALA A 194 -7.98 8.83 26.12
N PHE A 195 -6.97 8.12 25.61
CA PHE A 195 -6.82 7.82 24.18
C PHE A 195 -6.31 6.40 23.94
N SER A 196 -6.75 5.78 22.84
CA SER A 196 -6.04 4.62 22.26
C SER A 196 -4.75 5.08 21.58
N LYS A 197 -3.78 4.18 21.40
CA LYS A 197 -2.57 4.45 20.61
C LYS A 197 -2.86 5.03 19.22
N PRO A 198 -3.65 4.37 18.35
CA PRO A 198 -3.95 4.91 17.02
C PRO A 198 -4.73 6.22 17.10
N GLY A 199 -5.69 6.35 18.03
CA GLY A 199 -6.47 7.58 18.22
C GLY A 199 -5.59 8.78 18.60
N LEU A 200 -4.59 8.61 19.45
CA LEU A 200 -3.66 9.69 19.79
C LEU A 200 -2.74 10.06 18.61
N VAL A 201 -2.31 9.08 17.82
CA VAL A 201 -1.54 9.35 16.58
C VAL A 201 -2.40 10.14 15.59
N GLU A 202 -3.64 9.73 15.35
CA GLU A 202 -4.58 10.44 14.48
C GLU A 202 -4.89 11.86 14.99
N GLN A 203 -5.03 12.05 16.30
CA GLN A 203 -5.21 13.38 16.91
C GLN A 203 -3.99 14.29 16.64
N LEU A 204 -2.76 13.80 16.82
CA LEU A 204 -1.56 14.60 16.54
C LEU A 204 -1.39 14.90 15.04
N VAL A 205 -1.78 13.99 14.16
CA VAL A 205 -1.84 14.26 12.70
C VAL A 205 -2.90 15.33 12.38
N PHE A 206 -4.04 15.33 13.07
CA PHE A 206 -5.05 16.39 12.95
C PHE A 206 -4.54 17.76 13.43
N GLU A 207 -3.74 17.79 14.51
CA GLU A 207 -3.05 19.01 14.98
C GLU A 207 -1.92 19.47 14.03
N GLY A 208 -1.58 18.68 13.00
CA GLY A 208 -0.71 19.06 11.89
C GLY A 208 0.72 18.54 11.96
N PHE A 209 1.03 17.63 12.88
CA PHE A 209 2.29 16.86 12.84
C PHE A 209 2.27 15.87 11.67
N SER A 210 3.45 15.51 11.15
CA SER A 210 3.54 14.42 10.18
C SER A 210 3.24 13.07 10.85
N GLN A 211 2.83 12.08 10.04
CA GLN A 211 2.56 10.72 10.52
C GLN A 211 3.74 10.13 11.31
N ASP A 212 4.96 10.39 10.85
CA ASP A 212 6.19 9.88 11.48
C ASP A 212 6.45 10.57 12.84
N GLU A 213 6.25 11.89 12.92
CA GLU A 213 6.38 12.65 14.18
C GLU A 213 5.32 12.27 15.21
N ALA A 214 4.07 12.09 14.77
CA ALA A 214 2.96 11.67 15.62
C ALA A 214 3.18 10.24 16.16
N SER A 215 3.56 9.30 15.29
CA SER A 215 3.86 7.91 15.69
C SER A 215 5.03 7.88 16.67
N PHE A 216 6.13 8.58 16.35
CA PHE A 216 7.30 8.71 17.21
C PHE A 216 6.97 9.32 18.58
N ALA A 217 6.11 10.34 18.64
CA ALA A 217 5.70 10.95 19.89
C ALA A 217 4.91 9.98 20.78
N VAL A 218 3.94 9.26 20.20
CA VAL A 218 3.13 8.26 20.91
C VAL A 218 3.95 7.05 21.36
N GLU A 219 5.01 6.70 20.64
CA GLU A 219 5.97 5.68 21.07
C GLU A 219 6.95 6.17 22.15
N SER A 220 7.20 7.48 22.24
CA SER A 220 8.14 8.09 23.19
C SER A 220 7.54 8.40 24.56
N VAL A 221 6.21 8.54 24.67
CA VAL A 221 5.54 8.83 25.96
C VAL A 221 5.46 7.61 26.86
N SER A 222 5.73 7.82 28.15
CA SER A 222 5.66 6.79 29.19
C SER A 222 4.27 6.72 29.81
N VAL A 223 3.31 6.07 29.14
CA VAL A 223 1.92 5.91 29.60
C VAL A 223 1.51 4.44 29.77
N ASP A 224 0.62 4.17 30.73
CA ASP A 224 -0.06 2.88 30.87
C ASP A 224 -1.22 2.79 29.88
N TRP A 225 -0.97 2.12 28.75
CA TRP A 225 -1.94 1.98 27.66
C TRP A 225 -3.18 1.15 28.03
N GLN A 226 -3.05 0.14 28.89
CA GLN A 226 -4.23 -0.58 29.39
C GLN A 226 -5.05 0.34 30.31
N GLY A 227 -4.37 1.12 31.17
CA GLY A 227 -5.01 2.15 31.99
C GLY A 227 -5.83 3.15 31.16
N GLN A 228 -5.37 3.53 29.96
CA GLN A 228 -6.14 4.38 29.05
C GLN A 228 -7.46 3.74 28.59
N ALA A 229 -7.50 2.42 28.39
CA ALA A 229 -8.74 1.72 28.03
C ALA A 229 -9.73 1.69 29.21
N ASP A 230 -9.22 1.42 30.42
CA ASP A 230 -9.99 1.43 31.66
C ASP A 230 -10.57 2.84 31.95
N ASP A 231 -9.76 3.90 31.80
CA ASP A 231 -10.19 5.30 31.93
C ASP A 231 -11.23 5.67 30.85
N MET A 232 -11.06 5.21 29.60
CA MET A 232 -12.03 5.46 28.52
C MET A 232 -13.38 4.76 28.79
N ALA A 233 -13.36 3.52 29.29
CA ALA A 233 -14.57 2.79 29.66
C ALA A 233 -15.36 3.55 30.75
N GLN A 234 -14.66 4.08 31.75
CA GLN A 234 -15.27 4.91 32.80
C GLN A 234 -15.83 6.23 32.23
N ASN A 235 -15.07 6.95 31.40
CA ASN A 235 -15.51 8.20 30.76
C ASN A 235 -16.80 8.02 29.94
N TYR A 236 -16.95 6.90 29.22
CA TYR A 236 -18.17 6.61 28.48
C TYR A 236 -19.37 6.32 29.39
N LEU A 237 -19.18 5.51 30.45
CA LEU A 237 -20.22 5.20 31.43
C LEU A 237 -20.68 6.43 32.23
N ASP A 238 -19.77 7.38 32.48
CA ASP A 238 -20.07 8.66 33.13
C ASP A 238 -20.83 9.63 32.19
N TYR A 239 -20.71 9.45 30.86
CA TYR A 239 -21.40 10.27 29.86
C TYR A 239 -22.77 9.72 29.43
N THR A 240 -22.89 8.40 29.24
CA THR A 240 -24.13 7.74 28.84
C THR A 240 -24.15 6.27 29.26
N ALA A 241 -25.36 5.70 29.36
CA ALA A 241 -25.53 4.29 29.63
C ALA A 241 -25.01 3.42 28.47
N PHE A 242 -24.44 2.25 28.79
CA PHE A 242 -24.02 1.24 27.82
C PHE A 242 -24.35 -0.18 28.29
N SER A 243 -24.55 -1.09 27.34
CA SER A 243 -24.46 -2.53 27.61
C SER A 243 -22.99 -2.97 27.69
N LYS A 244 -22.71 -4.12 28.32
CA LYS A 244 -21.33 -4.63 28.41
C LYS A 244 -20.71 -4.86 27.03
N SER A 245 -21.44 -5.44 26.07
CA SER A 245 -20.93 -5.63 24.71
C SER A 245 -20.83 -4.31 23.94
N GLY A 246 -21.82 -3.42 24.06
CA GLY A 246 -21.82 -2.12 23.40
C GLY A 246 -20.65 -1.23 23.83
N LEU A 247 -20.26 -1.26 25.11
CA LEU A 247 -19.08 -0.53 25.58
C LEU A 247 -17.77 -1.12 25.02
N VAL A 248 -17.66 -2.45 24.92
CA VAL A 248 -16.50 -3.09 24.26
C VAL A 248 -16.43 -2.71 22.78
N GLU A 249 -17.56 -2.72 22.07
CA GLU A 249 -17.64 -2.30 20.68
C GLU A 249 -17.30 -0.81 20.50
N GLN A 250 -17.73 0.06 21.41
CA GLN A 250 -17.34 1.47 21.41
C GLN A 250 -15.82 1.65 21.61
N LEU A 251 -15.20 0.97 22.58
CA LEU A 251 -13.75 1.07 22.77
C LEU A 251 -12.96 0.51 21.58
N VAL A 252 -13.45 -0.55 20.92
CA VAL A 252 -12.85 -1.03 19.66
C VAL A 252 -13.01 0.01 18.54
N PHE A 253 -14.11 0.75 18.49
CA PHE A 253 -14.30 1.87 17.57
C PHE A 253 -13.35 3.05 17.88
N GLU A 254 -13.07 3.34 19.15
CA GLU A 254 -12.00 4.29 19.57
C GLU A 254 -10.58 3.80 19.23
N GLY A 255 -10.42 2.61 18.65
CA GLY A 255 -9.14 2.06 18.22
C GLY A 255 -8.37 1.27 19.29
N PHE A 256 -8.99 0.94 20.43
CA PHE A 256 -8.40 0.01 21.39
C PHE A 256 -8.40 -1.43 20.85
N GLY A 257 -7.43 -2.24 21.28
CA GLY A 257 -7.38 -3.65 20.90
C GLY A 257 -8.56 -4.42 21.48
N GLN A 258 -9.12 -5.39 20.74
CA GLN A 258 -10.28 -6.19 21.18
C GLN A 258 -10.12 -6.77 22.61
N ASN A 259 -8.92 -7.26 22.95
CA ASN A 259 -8.64 -7.83 24.26
C ASN A 259 -8.49 -6.76 25.36
N GLU A 260 -7.91 -5.61 25.01
CA GLU A 260 -7.70 -4.45 25.89
C GLU A 260 -9.04 -3.80 26.25
N ALA A 261 -9.90 -3.56 25.24
CA ALA A 261 -11.28 -3.11 25.41
C ALA A 261 -12.11 -4.10 26.25
N SER A 262 -12.01 -5.41 25.97
CA SER A 262 -12.72 -6.43 26.77
C SER A 262 -12.25 -6.47 28.22
N SER A 263 -10.95 -6.28 28.45
CA SER A 263 -10.35 -6.29 29.80
C SER A 263 -10.76 -5.06 30.61
N ALA A 264 -10.75 -3.87 29.98
CA ALA A 264 -11.22 -2.62 30.58
C ALA A 264 -12.70 -2.70 31.00
N VAL A 265 -13.55 -3.23 30.12
CA VAL A 265 -14.98 -3.42 30.41
C VAL A 265 -15.24 -4.58 31.40
N GLU A 266 -14.21 -5.38 31.72
CA GLU A 266 -14.24 -6.38 32.80
C GLU A 266 -13.66 -5.89 34.13
N SER A 267 -12.81 -4.86 34.12
CA SER A 267 -12.26 -4.25 35.32
C SER A 267 -13.20 -3.20 35.96
N VAL A 268 -14.03 -2.52 35.16
CA VAL A 268 -14.98 -1.51 35.65
C VAL A 268 -16.02 -2.08 36.64
N SER A 269 -16.13 -1.44 37.80
CA SER A 269 -17.07 -1.83 38.87
C SER A 269 -18.43 -1.17 38.67
N VAL A 270 -19.18 -1.60 37.65
CA VAL A 270 -20.51 -1.07 37.30
C VAL A 270 -21.64 -2.09 37.49
N ASP A 271 -22.83 -1.61 37.88
CA ASP A 271 -24.05 -2.42 37.88
C ASP A 271 -24.66 -2.45 36.47
N TRP A 272 -24.42 -3.54 35.75
CA TRP A 272 -24.91 -3.77 34.40
C TRP A 272 -26.44 -3.91 34.27
N GLN A 273 -27.16 -4.10 35.38
CA GLN A 273 -28.61 -4.11 35.41
C GLN A 273 -29.15 -2.68 35.56
N GLU A 274 -28.53 -1.87 36.41
CA GLU A 274 -28.82 -0.42 36.52
C GLU A 274 -28.50 0.33 35.21
N GLN A 275 -27.42 -0.04 34.51
CA GLN A 275 -27.12 0.50 33.17
C GLN A 275 -28.27 0.28 32.16
N ALA A 276 -28.99 -0.84 32.26
CA ALA A 276 -30.17 -1.09 31.42
C ALA A 276 -31.34 -0.18 31.80
N VAL A 277 -31.53 0.13 33.09
CA VAL A 277 -32.54 1.08 33.58
C VAL A 277 -32.24 2.50 33.06
N GLN A 278 -30.97 2.92 33.11
CA GLN A 278 -30.54 4.22 32.62
C GLN A 278 -30.72 4.34 31.09
N MET A 279 -30.34 3.32 30.32
CA MET A 279 -30.60 3.29 28.88
C MET A 279 -32.11 3.32 28.57
N ALA A 280 -32.93 2.60 29.34
CA ALA A 280 -34.39 2.61 29.21
C ALA A 280 -34.98 4.01 29.41
N GLN A 281 -34.53 4.74 30.43
CA GLN A 281 -34.94 6.11 30.69
C GLN A 281 -34.48 7.05 29.57
N ASN A 282 -33.22 6.97 29.13
CA ASN A 282 -32.68 7.75 28.03
C ASN A 282 -33.55 7.60 26.76
N TYR A 283 -33.98 6.37 26.43
CA TYR A 283 -34.88 6.13 25.30
C TYR A 283 -36.26 6.77 25.49
N LEU A 284 -36.85 6.67 26.68
CA LEU A 284 -38.18 7.24 26.97
C LEU A 284 -38.20 8.78 26.99
N ASP A 285 -37.08 9.42 27.30
CA ASP A 285 -36.95 10.89 27.26
C ASP A 285 -37.09 11.44 25.83
N TYR A 286 -36.76 10.63 24.80
CA TYR A 286 -36.88 11.01 23.38
C TYR A 286 -38.11 10.42 22.66
N THR A 287 -38.54 9.21 23.00
CA THR A 287 -39.69 8.57 22.32
C THR A 287 -40.43 7.58 23.20
N SER A 288 -41.75 7.48 23.01
CA SER A 288 -42.57 6.49 23.72
C SER A 288 -42.41 5.09 23.15
N PHE A 289 -42.28 4.10 24.03
CA PHE A 289 -42.25 2.67 23.69
C PHE A 289 -43.44 1.92 24.31
N SER A 290 -43.77 0.77 23.73
CA SER A 290 -44.50 -0.29 24.46
C SER A 290 -43.50 -1.10 25.30
N ARG A 291 -43.96 -1.78 26.36
CA ARG A 291 -43.10 -2.65 27.18
C ARG A 291 -42.24 -3.60 26.35
N GLN A 292 -42.86 -4.31 25.41
CA GLN A 292 -42.12 -5.26 24.56
C GLN A 292 -41.15 -4.54 23.62
N GLY A 293 -41.56 -3.42 23.01
CA GLY A 293 -40.70 -2.66 22.11
C GLY A 293 -39.46 -2.10 22.81
N LEU A 294 -39.57 -1.68 24.07
CA LEU A 294 -38.41 -1.23 24.85
C LEU A 294 -37.49 -2.40 25.23
N ILE A 295 -38.04 -3.55 25.60
CA ILE A 295 -37.27 -4.77 25.86
C ILE A 295 -36.49 -5.19 24.60
N ASP A 296 -37.14 -5.17 23.45
CA ASP A 296 -36.53 -5.52 22.17
C ASP A 296 -35.42 -4.51 21.79
N GLN A 297 -35.64 -3.21 22.04
CA GLN A 297 -34.61 -2.18 21.84
C GLN A 297 -33.40 -2.41 22.76
N LEU A 298 -33.59 -2.64 24.06
CA LEU A 298 -32.46 -2.88 24.98
C LEU A 298 -31.70 -4.18 24.64
N ILE A 299 -32.38 -5.21 24.12
CA ILE A 299 -31.71 -6.41 23.60
C ILE A 299 -30.89 -6.07 22.33
N PHE A 300 -31.39 -5.18 21.48
CA PHE A 300 -30.64 -4.67 20.33
C PHE A 300 -29.41 -3.84 20.74
N GLU A 301 -29.49 -3.05 21.81
CA GLU A 301 -28.33 -2.38 22.45
C GLU A 301 -27.33 -3.35 23.08
N GLY A 302 -27.60 -4.66 23.09
CA GLY A 302 -26.72 -5.69 23.66
C GLY A 302 -26.96 -6.04 25.13
N PHE A 303 -28.03 -5.52 25.77
CA PHE A 303 -28.39 -5.96 27.11
C PHE A 303 -28.96 -7.39 27.11
N SER A 304 -28.75 -8.12 28.21
CA SER A 304 -29.35 -9.43 28.38
C SER A 304 -30.88 -9.32 28.43
N SER A 305 -31.59 -10.37 27.98
CA SER A 305 -33.06 -10.43 28.06
C SER A 305 -33.60 -10.41 29.49
N GLU A 306 -32.74 -10.60 30.51
CA GLU A 306 -33.06 -10.41 31.92
C GLU A 306 -32.96 -8.93 32.31
N HIS A 307 -31.84 -8.26 32.00
CA HIS A 307 -31.64 -6.84 32.31
C HIS A 307 -32.64 -5.95 31.56
N ALA A 308 -32.92 -6.25 30.29
CA ALA A 308 -33.92 -5.52 29.49
C ALA A 308 -35.34 -5.62 30.09
N LYS A 309 -35.73 -6.80 30.60
CA LYS A 309 -37.02 -6.98 31.28
C LYS A 309 -37.06 -6.24 32.62
N TYR A 310 -36.00 -6.38 33.42
CA TYR A 310 -35.88 -5.70 34.70
C TYR A 310 -35.96 -4.18 34.52
N ALA A 311 -35.26 -3.63 33.53
CA ALA A 311 -35.30 -2.20 33.20
C ALA A 311 -36.73 -1.73 32.90
N ALA A 312 -37.45 -2.44 32.02
CA ALA A 312 -38.84 -2.14 31.71
C ALA A 312 -39.76 -2.21 32.95
N ASP A 313 -39.55 -3.17 33.86
CA ASP A 313 -40.28 -3.26 35.12
C ASP A 313 -39.97 -2.09 36.08
N GLN A 314 -38.70 -1.66 36.20
CA GLN A 314 -38.31 -0.54 37.08
C GLN A 314 -38.88 0.81 36.63
N ILE A 315 -38.87 1.07 35.32
CA ILE A 315 -39.42 2.30 34.72
C ILE A 315 -40.94 2.25 34.52
N GLY A 316 -41.60 1.16 34.93
CA GLY A 316 -43.06 1.07 35.06
C GLY A 316 -43.84 0.67 33.80
N LEU A 317 -43.25 -0.12 32.90
CA LEU A 317 -43.89 -0.65 31.68
C LEU A 317 -44.27 -2.14 31.76
#